data_AF-A0A950SAB9-F1
#
_entry.id   AF-A0A950SAB9-F1
#
_cell.length_a   1.000
_cell.length_b   1.000
_cell.length_c   1.000
_cell.angle_alpha   90.00
_cell.angle_beta   90.00
_cell.angle_gamma   90.00
#
_symmetry.space_group_name_H-M   'P 1'
#
loop_
_entity.id
_entity.type
_entity.pdbx_description
1 polymer ?
#
loop_
_entity_poly.entity_id
_entity_poly.type
_entity_poly.pdbx_seq_one_letter_code
_entity_poly.pdbx_strand_id
1 'polypeptide(L)' 'MPELVIDEIEDDVLDKIQLRAYRNRRSTAAEAVEILRDTVKDDDIESVGLGTRLAARFHGIGIEEEIPELRGYPVKPIKL' A
#
# COMPACT_ATOMS: atom_id res chain seq x y z
N MET A 1 23.52 2.55 9.09
CA MET A 1 22.32 1.72 9.31
C MET A 1 21.71 2.17 10.60
N PRO A 2 20.42 2.52 10.65
CA PRO A 2 19.75 2.74 11.92
C PRO A 2 19.58 1.41 12.65
N GLU A 3 19.82 1.41 13.95
CA GLU A 3 19.63 0.26 14.85
C GLU A 3 18.61 0.68 15.92
N LEU A 4 17.61 -0.17 16.17
CA LEU A 4 16.58 0.01 17.18
C LEU A 4 16.55 -1.24 18.05
N VAL A 5 16.80 -1.06 19.34
CA VAL A 5 16.66 -2.12 20.35
C VAL A 5 15.39 -1.83 21.13
N ILE A 6 14.55 -2.85 21.32
CA ILE A 6 13.32 -2.77 22.10
C ILE A 6 13.61 -3.51 23.40
N ASP A 7 13.72 -2.76 24.50
CA ASP A 7 14.08 -3.32 25.81
C ASP A 7 12.93 -4.07 26.49
N GLU A 8 11.71 -3.57 26.34
CA GLU A 8 10.49 -4.18 26.88
C GLU A 8 9.39 -4.20 25.80
N ILE A 9 8.81 -5.38 25.58
CA ILE A 9 7.64 -5.58 24.72
C ILE A 9 6.77 -6.66 25.36
N GLU A 10 5.46 -6.43 25.39
CA GLU A 10 4.53 -7.43 25.90
C GLU A 10 4.54 -8.67 24.99
N ASP A 11 4.54 -9.87 25.59
CA ASP A 11 4.60 -11.14 24.85
C ASP A 11 3.49 -11.24 23.79
N ASP A 12 2.29 -10.74 24.09
CA ASP A 12 1.15 -10.78 23.17
C ASP A 12 1.35 -9.86 21.95
N VAL A 13 2.07 -8.74 22.12
CA VAL A 13 2.42 -7.82 21.03
C VAL A 13 3.47 -8.50 20.14
N LEU A 14 4.48 -9.12 20.74
CA LEU A 14 5.51 -9.84 20.00
C LEU A 14 4.91 -10.99 19.17
N ASP A 15 4.01 -11.78 19.76
CA ASP A 15 3.31 -12.88 19.09
C ASP A 15 2.51 -12.40 17.88
N LYS A 16 1.81 -11.27 18.02
CA LYS A 16 1.04 -10.67 16.91
C LYS A 16 1.95 -10.22 15.76
N ILE A 17 3.10 -9.61 16.07
CA ILE A 17 4.06 -9.18 15.06
C ILE A 17 4.65 -10.39 14.33
N GLN A 18 5.01 -11.46 15.05
CA GLN A 18 5.53 -12.70 14.45
C GLN A 18 4.51 -13.36 13.52
N LEU A 19 3.25 -13.47 13.96
CA LEU A 19 2.18 -14.03 13.14
C LEU A 19 1.94 -13.21 11.87
N ARG A 20 1.99 -11.88 11.98
CA ARG A 20 1.83 -10.97 10.83
C ARG A 20 3.01 -11.08 9.88
N ALA A 21 4.23 -11.16 10.39
CA ALA A 21 5.45 -11.38 9.60
C ALA A 21 5.40 -12.69 8.81
N TYR A 22 4.94 -13.78 9.44
CA TYR A 22 4.72 -15.07 8.78
C TYR A 22 3.75 -14.96 7.61
N ARG A 23 2.59 -14.30 7.82
CA ARG A 23 1.58 -14.08 6.76
C ARG A 23 2.15 -13.27 5.59
N ASN A 24 2.98 -12.27 5.89
CA ASN A 24 3.59 -11.39 4.90
C ASN A 24 4.90 -11.95 4.30
N ARG A 25 5.34 -13.14 4.71
CA ARG A 25 6.59 -13.78 4.30
C ARG A 25 7.81 -12.89 4.51
N ARG A 26 7.88 -12.23 5.66
CA ARG A 26 8.96 -11.33 6.07
C ARG A 26 9.52 -11.75 7.42
N SER A 27 10.69 -11.23 7.78
CA SER A 27 11.21 -11.39 9.14
C SER A 27 10.42 -10.52 10.13
N THR A 28 10.42 -10.90 11.41
CA THR A 28 9.78 -10.12 12.49
C THR A 28 10.31 -8.69 12.53
N ALA A 29 11.62 -8.50 12.38
CA ALA A 29 12.24 -7.18 12.34
C ALA A 29 11.79 -6.36 11.12
N ALA A 30 11.70 -6.97 9.94
CA ALA A 30 11.20 -6.29 8.74
C ALA A 30 9.73 -5.88 8.90
N GLU A 31 8.89 -6.75 9.47
CA GLU A 31 7.48 -6.42 9.74
C GLU A 31 7.36 -5.31 10.79
N ALA A 32 8.17 -5.32 11.86
CA ALA A 32 8.19 -4.25 12.86
C ALA A 32 8.54 -2.89 12.24
N VAL A 33 9.53 -2.87 11.34
CA VAL A 33 9.89 -1.64 10.60
C VAL A 33 8.76 -1.17 9.68
N GLU A 34 8.04 -2.08 9.01
CA GLU A 34 6.89 -1.70 8.19
C GLU A 34 5.73 -1.15 9.03
N ILE A 35 5.46 -1.74 10.20
CA ILE A 35 4.46 -1.23 11.14
C ILE A 35 4.84 0.18 11.58
N LEU A 36 6.09 0.38 12.03
CA LEU A 36 6.57 1.71 12.43
C LEU A 36 6.46 2.69 11.26
N ARG A 37 6.86 2.27 10.05
CA ARG A 37 6.76 3.08 8.84
C ARG A 37 5.32 3.49 8.54
N ASP A 38 4.37 2.56 8.65
CA ASP A 38 2.95 2.86 8.41
C ASP A 38 2.37 3.78 9.49
N THR A 39 2.81 3.65 10.74
CA THR A 39 2.38 4.53 11.84
C THR A 39 2.96 5.95 11.73
N VAL A 40 4.19 6.11 11.23
CA VAL A 40 4.85 7.42 11.09
C VAL A 40 4.68 8.05 9.71
N LYS A 41 4.08 7.34 8.75
CA LYS A 41 3.61 7.97 7.52
C LYS A 41 2.58 9.00 7.95
N ASP A 42 2.94 10.28 7.84
CA ASP A 42 2.05 11.40 8.12
C ASP A 42 0.66 11.13 7.50
N ASP A 43 -0.38 11.17 8.35
CA ASP A 43 -1.79 11.28 7.95
C ASP A 43 -2.06 12.56 7.12
N ASP A 44 -1.04 13.40 6.91
CA ASP A 44 -1.07 14.66 6.17
C ASP A 44 -1.11 14.46 4.64
N ILE A 45 -0.97 13.22 4.18
CA ILE A 45 -1.69 12.84 2.96
C ILE A 45 -3.07 12.43 3.44
N GLU A 46 -3.96 13.41 3.69
CA GLU A 46 -5.40 13.19 3.56
C GLU A 46 -5.51 12.27 2.37
N SER A 47 -5.93 11.01 2.56
CA SER A 47 -5.79 10.01 1.52
C SER A 47 -6.64 10.50 0.37
N VAL A 48 -6.01 11.20 -0.58
CA VAL A 48 -6.73 12.00 -1.56
C VAL A 48 -7.50 10.95 -2.30
N GLY A 49 -8.84 11.01 -2.20
CA GLY A 49 -9.68 9.92 -2.65
C GLY A 49 -9.28 9.53 -4.06
N LEU A 50 -9.35 8.25 -4.41
CA LEU A 50 -8.94 7.76 -5.74
C LEU A 50 -9.53 8.64 -6.85
N GLY A 51 -10.78 9.09 -6.70
CA GLY A 51 -11.43 10.04 -7.61
C GLY A 51 -10.69 11.37 -7.76
N THR A 52 -10.29 12.02 -6.66
CA THR A 52 -9.54 13.28 -6.68
C THR A 52 -8.16 13.10 -7.32
N ARG A 53 -7.49 11.96 -7.05
CA ARG A 53 -6.20 11.63 -7.70
C ARG A 53 -6.36 11.43 -9.20
N LEU A 54 -7.42 10.76 -9.64
CA LEU A 54 -7.73 10.56 -11.05
C LEU A 54 -8.08 11.88 -11.73
N ALA A 55 -8.93 12.70 -11.11
CA ALA A 55 -9.32 14.01 -11.64
C ALA A 55 -8.11 14.94 -11.82
N ALA A 56 -7.19 14.98 -10.85
CA ALA A 56 -5.96 15.76 -10.96
C ALA A 56 -5.04 15.23 -12.08
N ARG A 57 -4.88 13.91 -12.19
CA ARG A 57 -3.99 13.29 -13.19
C ARG A 57 -4.49 13.47 -14.63
N PHE A 58 -5.80 13.42 -14.83
CA PHE A 58 -6.43 13.60 -16.14
C PHE A 58 -6.97 15.02 -16.34
N HIS A 59 -6.55 15.99 -15.51
CA HIS A 59 -6.95 17.37 -15.68
C HIS A 59 -6.50 17.87 -17.07
N GLY A 60 -7.44 18.41 -17.85
CA GLY A 60 -7.19 18.85 -19.22
C GLY A 60 -7.12 17.71 -20.25
N ILE A 61 -7.21 16.44 -19.83
CA ILE A 61 -7.32 15.27 -20.70
C ILE A 61 -8.79 14.81 -20.64
N GLY A 62 -9.60 15.35 -21.55
CA GLY A 62 -10.98 14.95 -21.73
C GLY A 62 -11.12 13.73 -22.64
N ILE A 63 -12.30 13.13 -22.62
CA ILE A 63 -12.68 12.14 -23.64
C ILE A 63 -13.71 12.84 -24.52
N GLU A 64 -13.37 13.01 -25.80
CA GLU A 64 -14.22 13.70 -26.77
C GLU A 64 -15.35 12.79 -27.31
N GLU A 65 -15.18 11.48 -27.13
CA GLU A 65 -16.09 10.44 -27.63
C GLU A 65 -16.48 9.48 -26.51
N GLU A 66 -17.60 8.78 -26.67
CA GLU A 66 -18.01 7.78 -25.69
C GLU A 66 -17.03 6.60 -25.68
N ILE A 67 -16.59 6.16 -24.50
CA ILE A 67 -15.70 5.00 -24.39
C ILE A 67 -16.50 3.74 -24.76
N PRO A 68 -16.13 3.00 -25.82
CA PRO A 68 -16.88 1.82 -26.24
C PRO A 68 -16.76 0.68 -25.23
N GLU A 69 -17.87 -0.03 -25.00
CA GLU A 69 -17.87 -1.21 -24.15
C GLU A 69 -17.13 -2.38 -24.83
N LEU A 70 -16.06 -2.87 -24.19
CA LEU A 70 -15.28 -4.03 -24.67
C LEU A 70 -15.77 -5.35 -24.05
N ARG A 71 -17.09 -5.61 -24.09
CA ARG A 71 -17.68 -6.84 -23.54
C ARG A 71 -17.19 -8.07 -24.33
N GLY A 72 -16.67 -9.07 -23.62
CA GLY A 72 -16.18 -10.30 -24.23
C GLY A 72 -14.77 -10.21 -24.83
N TYR A 73 -14.09 -9.07 -24.73
CA TYR A 73 -12.69 -8.97 -25.12
C TYR A 73 -11.79 -9.71 -24.11
N PRO A 74 -10.93 -10.64 -24.55
CA PRO A 74 -10.05 -11.35 -23.64
C PRO A 74 -8.96 -10.41 -23.11
N VAL A 75 -8.76 -10.41 -21.79
CA VAL A 75 -7.64 -9.70 -21.16
C VAL A 75 -6.35 -10.35 -21.64
N LYS A 76 -5.48 -9.56 -22.29
CA LYS A 76 -4.16 -10.00 -22.73
C LYS A 76 -3.11 -9.43 -21.77
N PRO A 77 -2.08 -10.21 -21.40
CA PRO A 77 -0.95 -9.67 -20.66
C PRO A 77 -0.29 -8.56 -21.47
N ILE A 78 0.20 -7.52 -20.79
CA ILE A 78 1.14 -6.58 -21.39
C ILE A 78 2.37 -7.37 -21.84
N LYS A 79 2.71 -7.27 -23.12
CA LYS A 79 4.03 -7.69 -23.60
C LYS A 79 4.98 -6.52 -23.28
N LEU A 80 5.91 -6.75 -22.36
CA LEU A 80 7.01 -5.83 -22.07
C LEU A 80 8.06 -5.90 -23.18
#